data_AF-D3BC90-F1
#
_entry.id   AF-D3BC90-F1
#
_cell.length_a   1.000
_cell.length_b   1.000
_cell.length_c   1.000
_cell.angle_alpha   90.00
_cell.angle_beta   90.00
_cell.angle_gamma   90.00
#
_symmetry.space_group_name_H-M   'P 1'
#
loop_
_entity.id
_entity.type
_entity.pdbx_description
1 polymer ?
#
loop_
_entity_poly.entity_id
_entity_poly.type
_entity_poly.pdbx_seq_one_letter_code
_entity_poly.pdbx_strand_id
1 'polypeptide(L)'
;MMDILSEEQAELIAQKYKTSFIGLSRSFVGNTLAINQVLDMQWRFGVTTASSESKKGGNTFLQLKLVLDQGGDNKQEVHMELTLPQFYQFLKEMEQAKASLEYFN
;
A
#
# COMPACT_ATOMS: atom_id res chain seq x y z
N MET A 1 -24.17 37.63 -10.02
CA MET A 1 -24.98 36.40 -10.16
C MET A 1 -24.07 35.25 -9.80
N MET A 2 -24.10 34.83 -8.54
CA MET A 2 -23.39 33.67 -8.01
C MET A 2 -24.32 33.07 -6.97
N ASP A 3 -25.20 32.18 -7.41
CA ASP A 3 -26.09 31.45 -6.51
C ASP A 3 -25.24 30.45 -5.71
N ILE A 4 -25.00 30.81 -4.46
CA ILE A 4 -24.54 29.91 -3.41
C ILE A 4 -25.64 28.85 -3.27
N LEU A 5 -25.31 27.59 -3.55
CA LEU A 5 -26.19 26.43 -3.40
C LEU A 5 -27.03 26.58 -2.12
N SER A 6 -28.36 26.50 -2.22
CA SER A 6 -29.22 26.51 -1.03
C SER A 6 -28.87 25.31 -0.14
N GLU A 7 -29.00 25.48 1.17
CA GLU A 7 -28.64 24.47 2.18
C GLU A 7 -29.31 23.11 1.90
N GLU A 8 -30.54 23.16 1.41
CA GLU A 8 -31.32 22.00 0.97
C GLU A 8 -30.71 21.27 -0.25
N GLN A 9 -30.16 22.02 -1.22
CA GLN A 9 -29.44 21.44 -2.38
C GLN A 9 -28.09 20.85 -1.96
N ALA A 10 -27.41 21.47 -0.99
CA ALA A 10 -26.15 20.97 -0.47
C ALA A 10 -26.34 19.64 0.28
N GLU A 11 -27.39 19.51 1.10
CA GLU A 11 -27.74 18.25 1.77
C GLU A 11 -28.11 17.14 0.79
N LEU A 12 -28.89 17.47 -0.24
CA LEU A 12 -29.24 16.54 -1.32
C LEU A 12 -28.01 16.03 -2.06
N ILE A 13 -27.09 16.93 -2.43
CA ILE A 13 -25.82 16.56 -3.08
C ILE A 13 -24.95 15.73 -2.13
N ALA A 14 -24.88 16.07 -0.85
CA ALA A 14 -24.11 15.32 0.15
C ALA A 14 -24.67 13.90 0.36
N GLN A 15 -25.99 13.73 0.39
CA GLN A 15 -26.62 12.41 0.47
C GLN A 15 -26.40 11.59 -0.80
N LYS A 16 -26.57 12.19 -1.98
CA LYS A 16 -26.27 11.52 -3.26
C LYS A 16 -24.81 11.12 -3.34
N TYR A 17 -23.91 12.02 -2.93
CA TYR A 17 -22.47 11.76 -2.90
C TYR A 17 -22.16 10.62 -1.93
N LYS A 18 -22.67 10.60 -0.70
CA LYS A 18 -22.48 9.48 0.25
C LYS A 18 -23.01 8.14 -0.30
N THR A 19 -24.16 8.17 -0.97
CA THR A 19 -24.79 6.97 -1.55
C THR A 19 -23.97 6.43 -2.72
N SER A 20 -23.45 7.31 -3.57
CA SER A 20 -22.59 6.94 -4.69
C SER A 20 -21.12 6.76 -4.30
N PHE A 21 -20.68 7.26 -3.15
CA PHE A 21 -19.28 7.23 -2.70
C PHE A 21 -18.81 5.82 -2.46
N ILE A 22 -19.64 4.93 -1.92
CA ILE A 22 -19.25 3.51 -1.73
C ILE A 22 -19.06 2.82 -3.08
N GLY A 23 -19.93 3.09 -4.07
CA GLY A 23 -19.79 2.54 -5.42
C GLY A 23 -18.59 3.13 -6.17
N LEU A 24 -18.39 4.44 -6.06
CA LEU A 24 -17.26 5.16 -6.65
C LEU A 24 -15.95 4.79 -5.98
N SER A 25 -15.90 4.65 -4.65
CA SER A 25 -14.70 4.23 -3.92
C SER A 25 -14.38 2.78 -4.23
N ARG A 26 -15.36 1.87 -4.32
CA ARG A 26 -15.12 0.49 -4.78
C ARG A 26 -14.60 0.44 -6.22
N SER A 27 -15.14 1.25 -7.12
CA SER A 27 -14.70 1.30 -8.51
C SER A 27 -13.34 2.00 -8.67
N PHE A 28 -13.06 3.04 -7.89
CA PHE A 28 -11.74 3.68 -7.81
C PHE A 28 -10.72 2.76 -7.14
N VAL A 29 -11.06 2.02 -6.09
CA VAL A 29 -10.19 1.01 -5.49
C VAL A 29 -9.89 -0.08 -6.53
N GLY A 30 -10.90 -0.57 -7.27
CA GLY A 30 -10.69 -1.52 -8.36
C GLY A 30 -9.80 -0.99 -9.50
N ASN A 31 -10.01 0.24 -9.95
CA ASN A 31 -9.24 0.84 -11.06
C ASN A 31 -7.90 1.47 -10.64
N THR A 32 -7.74 1.86 -9.38
CA THR A 32 -6.50 2.47 -8.85
C THR A 32 -5.60 1.41 -8.24
N LEU A 33 -6.11 0.33 -7.64
CA LEU A 33 -5.28 -0.86 -7.34
C LEU A 33 -4.90 -1.62 -8.62
N ALA A 34 -5.66 -1.48 -9.71
CA ALA A 34 -5.24 -2.01 -11.01
C ALA A 34 -3.94 -1.33 -11.51
N ILE A 35 -3.62 -0.14 -10.98
CA ILE A 35 -2.36 0.57 -11.23
C ILE A 35 -1.44 0.29 -10.04
N ASN A 36 -0.29 -0.35 -10.28
CA ASN A 36 0.64 -0.93 -9.30
C ASN A 36 0.24 -2.28 -8.72
N GLN A 37 -0.46 -3.14 -9.45
CA GLN A 37 -0.67 -4.53 -9.00
C GLN A 37 0.69 -5.20 -8.78
N VAL A 38 0.87 -5.85 -7.62
CA VAL A 38 2.07 -6.64 -7.34
C VAL A 38 2.00 -7.92 -8.16
N LEU A 39 2.78 -8.01 -9.24
CA LEU A 39 2.88 -9.16 -10.13
C LEU A 39 3.82 -10.24 -9.61
N ASP A 40 4.92 -9.84 -8.97
CA ASP A 40 5.91 -10.75 -8.39
C ASP A 40 6.52 -10.12 -7.13
N MET A 41 6.94 -10.98 -6.20
CA MET A 41 7.61 -10.58 -4.96
C MET A 41 8.75 -11.55 -4.66
N GLN A 42 9.96 -11.02 -4.62
CA GLN A 42 11.15 -11.77 -4.27
C GLN A 42 11.77 -11.19 -3.00
N TRP A 43 12.24 -12.04 -2.10
CA TRP A 43 12.87 -11.61 -0.86
C TRP A 43 14.19 -12.35 -0.63
N ARG A 44 15.15 -11.65 -0.04
CA ARG A 44 16.46 -12.18 0.34
C ARG A 44 16.81 -11.73 1.74
N PHE A 45 17.05 -12.69 2.61
CA PHE A 45 17.50 -12.44 3.97
C PHE A 45 19.03 -12.51 4.04
N GLY A 46 19.65 -11.45 4.56
CA GLY A 46 21.10 -11.34 4.69
C GLY A 46 21.50 -11.21 6.15
N VAL A 47 22.58 -11.90 6.53
CA VAL A 47 23.27 -11.72 7.81
C VAL A 47 24.72 -11.36 7.50
N THR A 48 25.12 -10.14 7.81
CA THR A 48 26.51 -9.71 7.66
C THR A 48 27.26 -10.03 8.94
N THR A 49 28.14 -11.03 8.95
CA THR A 49 29.02 -11.30 10.10
C THR A 49 30.19 -10.31 10.10
N ALA A 50 30.32 -9.51 11.16
CA ALA A 50 31.51 -8.68 11.35
C ALA A 50 32.66 -9.59 11.84
N SER A 51 33.71 -9.74 11.03
CA SER A 51 34.86 -10.62 11.30
C SER A 51 35.91 -10.03 12.26
N SER A 52 35.72 -8.83 12.81
CA SER A 52 36.73 -8.18 13.67
C SER A 52 36.29 -8.14 15.14
N GLU A 53 37.25 -8.45 15.99
CA GLU A 53 37.25 -8.82 17.40
C GLU A 53 36.81 -7.71 18.38
N SER A 54 35.78 -6.91 18.04
CA SER A 54 35.25 -5.89 18.96
C SER A 54 33.75 -5.69 18.77
N LYS A 55 32.98 -6.48 19.52
CA LYS A 55 31.59 -6.24 19.97
C LYS A 55 30.76 -5.26 19.12
N LYS A 56 30.18 -5.74 18.02
CA LYS A 56 28.87 -5.27 17.50
C LYS A 56 28.34 -6.34 16.55
N GLY A 57 27.19 -6.91 16.92
CA GLY A 57 26.60 -8.08 16.28
C GLY A 57 26.43 -7.90 14.77
N GLY A 58 26.39 -9.03 14.07
CA GLY A 58 26.17 -9.03 12.64
C GLY A 58 24.88 -8.28 12.28
N ASN A 59 24.94 -7.41 11.27
CA ASN A 59 23.78 -6.66 10.83
C ASN A 59 22.91 -7.59 9.99
N THR A 60 21.68 -7.82 10.46
CA THR A 60 20.66 -8.59 9.76
C THR A 60 19.76 -7.67 8.97
N PHE A 61 19.53 -7.97 7.71
CA PHE A 61 18.72 -7.18 6.79
C PHE A 61 17.88 -8.07 5.86
N LEU A 62 16.77 -7.53 5.39
CA LEU A 62 15.88 -8.15 4.41
C LEU A 62 15.83 -7.26 3.17
N GLN A 63 16.17 -7.80 2.01
CA GLN A 63 15.97 -7.14 0.73
C GLN A 63 14.70 -7.70 0.08
N LEU A 64 13.77 -6.81 -0.24
CA LEU A 64 12.52 -7.11 -0.93
C LEU A 64 12.56 -6.48 -2.32
N LYS A 65 12.15 -7.26 -3.31
CA LYS A 65 11.93 -6.82 -4.69
C LYS A 65 10.46 -7.06 -5.02
N LEU A 66 9.77 -6.01 -5.44
CA LEU A 66 8.40 -6.06 -5.93
C LEU A 66 8.41 -5.75 -7.42
N VAL A 67 7.65 -6.52 -8.20
CA VAL A 67 7.37 -6.20 -9.60
C VAL A 67 5.95 -5.68 -9.66
N LEU A 68 5.78 -4.42 -10.02
CA LEU A 68 4.50 -3.74 -10.10
C LEU A 68 4.06 -3.60 -11.55
N ASP A 69 2.77 -3.81 -11.82
CA ASP A 69 2.14 -3.48 -13.10
C ASP A 69 1.83 -1.98 -13.15
N GLN A 70 2.53 -1.22 -14.00
CA GLN A 70 2.25 0.20 -14.22
C GLN A 70 1.12 0.43 -15.24
N GLY A 71 0.55 -0.64 -15.80
CA GLY A 71 -0.38 -0.59 -16.92
C GLY A 71 0.33 -0.45 -18.26
N GLY A 72 -0.37 -0.82 -19.33
CA GLY A 72 0.16 -0.71 -20.70
C GLY A 72 1.37 -1.61 -20.98
N ASP A 73 1.41 -2.80 -20.36
CA ASP A 73 2.50 -3.79 -20.47
C ASP A 73 3.84 -3.34 -19.85
N ASN A 74 3.85 -2.22 -19.12
CA ASN A 74 5.01 -1.72 -18.40
C ASN A 74 5.09 -2.31 -16.99
N LYS A 75 6.23 -2.92 -16.68
CA LYS A 75 6.53 -3.45 -15.34
C LYS A 75 7.58 -2.59 -14.65
N GLN A 76 7.34 -2.24 -13.40
CA GLN A 76 8.31 -1.53 -12.56
C GLN A 76 8.85 -2.46 -11.49
N GLU A 77 10.18 -2.50 -11.36
CA GLU A 77 10.83 -3.20 -10.26
C GLU A 77 11.14 -2.22 -9.12
N VAL A 78 10.61 -2.48 -7.94
CA VAL A 78 10.85 -1.70 -6.73
C VAL A 78 11.71 -2.54 -5.78
N HIS A 79 12.87 -2.01 -5.43
CA HIS A 79 13.81 -2.65 -4.51
C HIS A 79 13.87 -1.88 -3.20
N MET A 80 13.76 -2.60 -2.09
CA MET A 80 13.77 -2.04 -0.74
C MET A 80 14.61 -2.92 0.17
N GLU A 81 15.36 -2.29 1.08
CA GLU A 81 16.09 -2.97 2.13
C GLU A 81 15.52 -2.56 3.48
N LEU A 82 15.20 -3.54 4.32
CA LEU A 82 14.60 -3.36 5.62
C LEU A 82 15.49 -3.97 6.68
N THR A 83 15.63 -3.27 7.80
CA THR A 83 16.12 -3.87 9.05
C THR A 83 15.07 -4.84 9.63
N LEU A 84 15.49 -5.75 10.52
CA LEU A 84 14.57 -6.66 11.21
C LEU A 84 13.37 -5.93 11.89
N PRO A 85 13.57 -4.86 12.68
CA PRO A 85 12.46 -4.13 13.27
C PRO A 85 11.50 -3.53 12.23
N GLN A 86 12.03 -2.97 11.13
CA GLN A 86 11.20 -2.41 10.05
C GLN A 86 10.41 -3.49 9.33
N PHE A 87 10.98 -4.69 9.16
CA PHE A 87 10.25 -5.82 8.59
C PHE A 87 9.06 -6.26 9.44
N TYR A 88 9.23 -6.39 10.76
CA TYR A 88 8.10 -6.74 11.64
C TYR A 88 7.00 -5.68 11.64
N GLN A 89 7.38 -4.41 11.60
CA GLN A 89 6.43 -3.31 11.47
C GLN A 89 5.67 -3.40 10.13
N PHE A 90 6.39 -3.62 9.03
CA PHE A 90 5.81 -3.79 7.70
C PHE A 90 4.83 -4.98 7.64
N LEU A 91 5.18 -6.12 8.23
CA LEU A 91 4.31 -7.30 8.29
C LEU A 91 3.00 -6.99 9.03
N LYS A 92 3.10 -6.31 10.18
CA LYS A 92 1.94 -5.90 10.96
C LYS A 92 1.01 -4.98 10.18
N GLU A 93 1.57 -4.02 9.45
CA GLU A 93 0.80 -3.09 8.60
C GLU A 93 0.09 -3.83 7.46
N MET A 94 0.75 -4.82 6.84
CA MET A 94 0.14 -5.67 5.81
C MET A 94 -1.02 -6.51 6.37
N GLU A 95 -0.87 -7.08 7.57
CA GLU A 95 -1.95 -7.82 8.24
C GLU A 95 -3.15 -6.91 8.56
N GLN A 96 -2.91 -5.69 9.03
CA GLN A 96 -3.96 -4.70 9.28
C GLN A 96 -4.65 -4.25 7.99
N ALA A 97 -3.89 -4.05 6.92
CA ALA A 97 -4.43 -3.72 5.60
C ALA A 97 -5.31 -4.86 5.06
N LYS A 98 -4.87 -6.12 5.21
CA LYS A 98 -5.67 -7.31 4.86
C LYS A 98 -6.99 -7.36 5.63
N ALA A 99 -6.94 -7.18 6.95
CA ALA A 99 -8.14 -7.19 7.79
C ALA A 99 -9.12 -6.06 7.40
N SER A 100 -8.59 -4.89 7.01
CA SER A 100 -9.42 -3.77 6.54
C SER A 100 -10.09 -4.10 5.20
N LEU A 101 -9.37 -4.71 4.26
CA LEU A 101 -9.93 -5.14 2.97
C LEU A 101 -10.99 -6.23 3.13
N GLU A 102 -10.78 -7.18 4.04
CA GLU A 102 -11.75 -8.21 4.39
C GLU A 102 -13.02 -7.61 5.01
N TYR A 103 -12.91 -6.52 5.78
CA TYR A 103 -14.07 -5.82 6.33
C TYR A 103 -14.90 -5.09 5.26
N PHE A 104 -14.29 -4.66 4.15
CA PHE A 104 -14.97 -3.95 3.06
C PHE A 104 -15.56 -4.86 1.97
N ASN A 105 -15.20 -6.14 1.95
CA ASN A 105 -15.74 -7.18 1.05
C ASN A 105 -17.01 -7.82 1.61
#